data_AF-A0A197SW86-F1
#
_entry.id   AF-A0A197SW86-F1
#
_cell.length_a   1.000
_cell.length_b   1.000
_cell.length_c   1.000
_cell.angle_alpha   90.00
_cell.angle_beta   90.00
_cell.angle_gamma   90.00
#
_symmetry.space_group_name_H-M   'P 1'
#
loop_
_entity.id
_entity.type
_entity.pdbx_description
1 polymer ?
#
loop_
_entity_poly.entity_id
_entity_poly.type
_entity_poly.pdbx_seq_one_letter_code
_entity_poly.pdbx_strand_id
1 'polypeptide(L)'
;MSVRSARPARRPARRRAVALAVTALAGAGASLAPAAQAATAAASSTSSTVSASSARSVGVAFSNSTDQQLQRTYSSLSHGCWDDDNLPPDFVAKHTSPSWGSHSCGMLTGTEGYTNYRILGTELEVRTHWNNPYSGSNAYWCEAPSGYKCAINGGAGNNANVTMTLTGGPAALKARTSAATPLRSTRVALTNDSGRSLARTGASLSHGIWSDNSLPPSLIIPSGTGIWTSESDGFMTGTEGRATYTMSGGGTVSISWNNPFAGGNSYNCSVPAGFVCDRWGGDGKNTRVDFRVRQA
;
A
#
# COMPACT_ATOMS: atom_id res chain seq x y z
N MET A 1 19.76 35.12 51.67
CA MET A 1 18.99 33.89 51.41
C MET A 1 17.50 34.20 51.57
N SER A 2 16.68 33.68 50.65
CA SER A 2 15.21 33.83 50.54
C SER A 2 14.62 35.20 50.16
N VAL A 3 14.14 35.27 48.92
CA VAL A 3 13.20 36.28 48.42
C VAL A 3 11.87 35.58 48.15
N ARG A 4 10.77 36.02 48.78
CA ARG A 4 9.40 35.78 48.28
C ARG A 4 8.47 36.95 48.62
N SER A 5 8.31 37.79 47.60
CA SER A 5 7.09 38.24 46.93
C SER A 5 5.84 38.52 47.77
N ALA A 6 5.34 39.75 47.61
CA ALA A 6 4.09 40.25 48.11
C ALA A 6 3.18 40.74 46.97
N ARG A 7 1.86 40.70 47.26
CA ARG A 7 0.83 41.67 46.87
C ARG A 7 0.06 41.51 45.52
N PRO A 8 -1.16 42.11 45.41
CA PRO A 8 -2.37 41.38 45.03
C PRO A 8 -3.22 42.01 43.89
N ALA A 9 -4.33 41.33 43.57
CA ALA A 9 -5.63 41.74 43.03
C ALA A 9 -5.78 42.94 42.06
N ARG A 10 -6.41 42.68 40.90
CA ARG A 10 -7.34 43.65 40.24
C ARG A 10 -8.33 42.96 39.29
N ARG A 11 -9.49 43.63 39.16
CA ARG A 11 -10.80 43.27 38.58
C ARG A 11 -10.90 43.57 37.05
N PRO A 12 -12.05 43.35 36.38
CA PRO A 12 -12.16 42.79 35.01
C PRO A 12 -12.31 43.84 33.88
N ALA A 13 -12.20 43.40 32.62
CA ALA A 13 -12.46 44.23 31.44
C ALA A 13 -13.47 43.61 30.45
N ARG A 14 -14.20 44.54 29.83
CA ARG A 14 -15.48 44.48 29.11
C ARG A 14 -15.43 43.83 27.71
N ARG A 15 -16.60 43.31 27.31
CA ARG A 15 -17.01 43.04 25.92
C ARG A 15 -17.08 44.35 25.11
N ARG A 16 -16.67 44.30 23.83
CA ARG A 16 -17.02 45.30 22.80
C ARG A 16 -17.64 44.59 21.61
N ALA A 17 -18.87 44.97 21.29
CA ALA A 17 -19.50 44.79 19.99
C ALA A 17 -19.16 46.01 19.12
N VAL A 18 -18.93 45.79 17.83
CA VAL A 18 -18.85 46.86 16.82
C VAL A 18 -19.79 46.47 15.70
N ALA A 19 -20.78 47.33 15.46
CA ALA A 19 -21.65 47.32 14.30
C ALA A 19 -20.97 48.12 13.18
N LEU A 20 -21.09 47.66 11.93
CA LEU A 20 -20.80 48.45 10.74
C LEU A 20 -21.99 48.29 9.78
N ALA A 21 -22.67 49.41 9.55
CA ALA A 21 -23.68 49.57 8.53
C ALA A 21 -23.01 49.82 7.17
N VAL A 22 -23.56 49.26 6.11
CA VAL A 22 -23.23 49.64 4.72
C VAL A 22 -24.54 49.94 4.00
N THR A 23 -24.61 51.17 3.51
CA THR A 23 -25.64 51.77 2.68
C THR A 23 -25.75 51.13 1.29
N ALA A 24 -26.97 50.99 0.80
CA ALA A 24 -27.30 50.61 -0.56
C ALA A 24 -27.18 51.81 -1.52
N LEU A 25 -26.66 51.56 -2.72
CA LEU A 25 -26.95 52.35 -3.93
C LEU A 25 -27.16 51.38 -5.10
N ALA A 26 -28.28 51.59 -5.80
CA ALA A 26 -28.69 50.86 -6.99
C ALA A 26 -27.91 51.33 -8.22
N GLY A 27 -27.51 50.38 -9.06
CA GLY A 27 -26.95 50.62 -10.38
C GLY A 27 -27.28 49.44 -11.29
N ALA A 28 -28.14 49.67 -12.28
CA ALA A 28 -28.54 48.71 -13.29
C ALA A 28 -27.36 48.38 -14.22
N GLY A 29 -27.12 47.09 -14.43
CA GLY A 29 -26.14 46.59 -15.40
C GLY A 29 -26.43 45.12 -15.68
N ALA A 30 -26.99 44.86 -16.87
CA ALA A 30 -27.28 43.52 -17.36
C ALA A 30 -26.01 42.65 -17.28
N SER A 31 -26.07 41.58 -16.50
CA SER A 31 -25.10 40.48 -16.60
C SER A 31 -25.88 39.19 -16.78
N LEU A 32 -25.60 38.57 -17.92
CA LEU A 32 -26.07 37.26 -18.33
C LEU A 32 -25.75 36.25 -17.22
N ALA A 33 -26.78 35.53 -16.76
CA ALA A 33 -26.59 34.39 -15.88
C ALA A 33 -25.69 33.35 -16.59
N PRO A 34 -24.61 32.86 -15.97
CA PRO A 34 -24.05 31.59 -16.37
C PRO A 34 -25.02 30.52 -15.85
N ALA A 35 -25.67 29.84 -16.78
CA ALA A 35 -26.32 28.57 -16.52
C ALA A 35 -25.34 27.68 -15.74
N ALA A 36 -25.74 27.27 -14.54
CA ALA A 36 -25.06 26.22 -13.80
C ALA A 36 -25.22 24.91 -14.58
N GLN A 37 -24.31 24.71 -15.54
CA GLN A 37 -24.19 23.48 -16.29
C GLN A 37 -23.62 22.46 -15.31
N ALA A 38 -24.48 21.58 -14.84
CA ALA A 38 -24.10 20.37 -14.13
C ALA A 38 -23.14 19.59 -15.01
N ALA A 39 -21.85 19.73 -14.74
CA ALA A 39 -20.83 18.88 -15.32
C ALA A 39 -21.02 17.49 -14.72
N THR A 40 -21.58 16.58 -15.51
CA THR A 40 -21.39 15.15 -15.33
C THR A 40 -19.89 14.91 -15.20
N ALA A 41 -19.43 14.59 -13.99
CA ALA A 41 -18.09 14.08 -13.75
C ALA A 41 -17.97 12.74 -14.46
N ALA A 42 -17.60 12.78 -15.73
CA ALA A 42 -17.06 11.63 -16.42
C ALA A 42 -15.81 11.22 -15.66
N ALA A 43 -15.89 10.08 -14.96
CA ALA A 43 -14.75 9.42 -14.39
C ALA A 43 -13.67 9.35 -15.46
N SER A 44 -12.55 10.04 -15.23
CA SER A 44 -11.38 9.91 -16.07
C SER A 44 -10.87 8.49 -15.88
N SER A 45 -11.26 7.60 -16.79
CA SER A 45 -10.58 6.35 -17.03
C SER A 45 -9.20 6.70 -17.58
N THR A 46 -8.24 6.89 -16.68
CA THR A 46 -6.83 7.00 -17.06
C THR A 46 -6.45 5.64 -17.63
N SER A 47 -6.61 5.48 -18.94
CA SER A 47 -6.06 4.35 -19.68
C SER A 47 -4.56 4.32 -19.40
N SER A 48 -4.11 3.25 -18.75
CA SER A 48 -2.71 2.87 -18.68
C SER A 48 -2.17 2.86 -20.11
N THR A 49 -1.26 3.78 -20.41
CA THR A 49 -0.48 3.75 -21.65
C THR A 49 0.41 2.53 -21.61
N VAL A 50 -0.08 1.46 -22.23
CA VAL A 50 0.63 0.20 -22.45
C VAL A 50 1.95 0.50 -23.17
N SER A 51 3.05 -0.01 -22.64
CA SER A 51 4.39 0.19 -23.22
C SER A 51 4.42 -0.32 -24.67
N ALA A 52 4.56 0.60 -25.61
CA ALA A 52 4.20 0.42 -27.02
C ALA A 52 5.20 -0.40 -27.87
N SER A 53 5.93 -1.37 -27.31
CA SER A 53 6.89 -2.18 -28.10
C SER A 53 6.91 -3.69 -27.82
N SER A 54 6.04 -4.22 -26.98
CA SER A 54 6.00 -5.67 -26.71
C SER A 54 5.06 -6.41 -27.67
N ALA A 55 5.42 -7.64 -28.06
CA ALA A 55 4.56 -8.50 -28.89
C ALA A 55 3.24 -8.88 -28.18
N ARG A 56 3.28 -9.00 -26.84
CA ARG A 56 2.12 -9.29 -25.99
C ARG A 56 2.13 -8.38 -24.76
N SER A 57 0.97 -7.88 -24.35
CA SER A 57 0.81 -7.13 -23.10
C SER A 57 -0.56 -7.35 -22.47
N VAL A 58 -0.65 -7.16 -21.16
CA VAL A 58 -1.89 -7.19 -20.39
C VAL A 58 -1.90 -6.02 -19.41
N GLY A 59 -2.86 -5.11 -19.58
CA GLY A 59 -3.29 -4.19 -18.54
C GLY A 59 -4.41 -4.82 -17.72
N VAL A 60 -4.25 -4.88 -16.41
CA VAL A 60 -5.28 -5.34 -15.48
C VAL A 60 -5.83 -4.14 -14.73
N ALA A 61 -7.13 -3.88 -14.84
CA ALA A 61 -7.86 -2.98 -13.96
C ALA A 61 -8.63 -3.81 -12.92
N PHE A 62 -8.35 -3.62 -11.64
CA PHE A 62 -9.03 -4.35 -10.57
C PHE A 62 -9.96 -3.42 -9.82
N SER A 63 -11.27 -3.57 -10.05
CA SER A 63 -12.30 -2.77 -9.39
C SER A 63 -12.74 -3.43 -8.09
N ASN A 64 -12.40 -2.83 -6.97
CA ASN A 64 -12.95 -3.20 -5.67
C ASN A 64 -14.24 -2.42 -5.42
N SER A 65 -15.39 -3.02 -5.69
CA SER A 65 -16.72 -2.45 -5.42
C SER A 65 -17.30 -2.95 -4.09
N THR A 66 -16.46 -3.45 -3.19
CA THR A 66 -16.86 -3.88 -1.84
C THR A 66 -16.66 -2.76 -0.83
N ASP A 67 -17.25 -2.90 0.36
CA ASP A 67 -17.01 -1.99 1.48
C ASP A 67 -15.70 -2.29 2.24
N GLN A 68 -14.92 -3.26 1.78
CA GLN A 68 -13.67 -3.67 2.39
C GLN A 68 -12.48 -3.10 1.65
N GLN A 69 -11.42 -2.84 2.40
CA GLN A 69 -10.11 -2.58 1.83
C GLN A 69 -9.35 -3.89 1.68
N LEU A 70 -8.56 -3.98 0.61
CA LEU A 70 -7.76 -5.16 0.31
C LEU A 70 -6.29 -4.86 0.51
N GLN A 71 -5.54 -5.88 0.91
CA GLN A 71 -4.09 -5.83 1.05
C GLN A 71 -3.46 -6.94 0.22
N ARG A 72 -2.50 -6.59 -0.61
CA ARG A 72 -1.75 -7.54 -1.43
C ARG A 72 -0.93 -8.47 -0.55
N THR A 73 -1.12 -9.77 -0.70
CA THR A 73 -0.33 -10.80 -0.01
C THR A 73 0.76 -11.37 -0.91
N TYR A 74 0.54 -11.37 -2.22
CA TYR A 74 1.48 -11.97 -3.17
C TYR A 74 1.29 -11.40 -4.59
N SER A 75 2.38 -11.25 -5.35
CA SER A 75 2.36 -11.02 -6.80
C SER A 75 3.58 -11.66 -7.46
N SER A 76 3.41 -12.27 -8.63
CA SER A 76 4.52 -12.76 -9.45
C SER A 76 4.13 -12.81 -10.93
N LEU A 77 5.14 -12.80 -11.79
CA LEU A 77 5.02 -13.19 -13.19
C LEU A 77 5.66 -14.57 -13.37
N SER A 78 4.96 -15.49 -14.02
CA SER A 78 5.55 -16.73 -14.53
C SER A 78 6.30 -16.45 -15.84
N HIS A 79 5.81 -15.46 -16.62
CA HIS A 79 6.42 -15.01 -17.86
C HIS A 79 6.22 -13.49 -18.07
N GLY A 80 7.17 -12.87 -18.76
CA GLY A 80 7.15 -11.46 -19.07
C GLY A 80 7.77 -10.58 -17.99
N CYS A 81 7.58 -9.28 -18.15
CA CYS A 81 8.11 -8.23 -17.30
C CYS A 81 6.96 -7.32 -16.87
N TRP A 82 7.04 -6.74 -15.67
CA TRP A 82 6.12 -5.68 -15.28
C TRP A 82 6.37 -4.43 -16.14
N ASP A 83 5.32 -3.69 -16.49
CA ASP A 83 5.43 -2.42 -17.21
C ASP A 83 5.99 -1.37 -16.25
N ASP A 84 7.11 -0.69 -16.53
CA ASP A 84 7.60 0.52 -15.84
C ASP A 84 7.30 0.64 -14.33
N ASP A 85 7.54 -0.43 -13.55
CA ASP A 85 7.19 -0.53 -12.12
C ASP A 85 5.69 -0.29 -11.78
N ASN A 86 4.80 -0.38 -12.76
CA ASN A 86 3.35 -0.45 -12.66
C ASN A 86 2.90 -1.82 -12.12
N LEU A 87 3.38 -2.14 -10.93
CA LEU A 87 3.05 -3.35 -10.18
C LEU A 87 1.63 -3.24 -9.61
N PRO A 88 0.96 -4.38 -9.33
CA PRO A 88 -0.27 -4.38 -8.56
C PRO A 88 -0.07 -3.59 -7.24
N PRO A 89 -1.01 -2.73 -6.83
CA PRO A 89 -0.81 -1.92 -5.64
C PRO A 89 -0.90 -2.77 -4.37
N ASP A 90 -0.22 -2.33 -3.32
CA ASP A 90 -0.23 -3.00 -2.02
C ASP A 90 -1.57 -2.94 -1.32
N PHE A 91 -2.36 -1.91 -1.62
CA PHE A 91 -3.72 -1.77 -1.13
C PHE A 91 -4.66 -1.41 -2.25
N VAL A 92 -5.86 -1.96 -2.18
CA VAL A 92 -6.99 -1.51 -2.98
C VAL A 92 -8.03 -0.97 -2.02
N ALA A 93 -8.22 0.34 -2.02
CA ALA A 93 -9.25 0.97 -1.21
C ALA A 93 -10.64 0.51 -1.67
N LYS A 94 -11.61 0.56 -0.75
CA LYS A 94 -13.02 0.34 -1.09
C LYS A 94 -13.46 1.30 -2.19
N HIS A 95 -14.28 0.81 -3.11
CA HIS A 95 -14.84 1.59 -4.22
C HIS A 95 -13.79 2.27 -5.10
N THR A 96 -12.63 1.62 -5.29
CA THR A 96 -11.56 2.09 -6.18
C THR A 96 -11.18 1.04 -7.21
N SER A 97 -10.60 1.49 -8.32
CA SER A 97 -10.22 0.65 -9.46
C SER A 97 -8.78 0.92 -9.90
N PRO A 98 -7.76 0.52 -9.12
CA PRO A 98 -6.38 0.62 -9.56
C PRO A 98 -6.09 -0.30 -10.75
N SER A 99 -4.98 -0.02 -11.43
CA SER A 99 -4.50 -0.81 -12.56
C SER A 99 -3.02 -1.14 -12.42
N TRP A 100 -2.60 -2.24 -13.04
CA TRP A 100 -1.21 -2.63 -13.24
C TRP A 100 -1.04 -3.26 -14.62
N GLY A 101 0.20 -3.48 -15.05
CA GLY A 101 0.48 -3.99 -16.38
C GLY A 101 1.71 -4.88 -16.46
N SER A 102 1.67 -5.83 -17.39
CA SER A 102 2.83 -6.65 -17.74
C SER A 102 2.91 -6.87 -19.24
N HIS A 103 4.12 -7.11 -19.73
CA HIS A 103 4.42 -7.30 -21.14
C HIS A 103 5.40 -8.44 -21.40
N SER A 104 5.37 -8.99 -22.62
CA SER A 104 6.35 -9.98 -23.07
C SER A 104 7.72 -9.32 -23.23
N CYS A 105 8.73 -9.85 -22.55
CA CYS A 105 10.12 -9.40 -22.67
C CYS A 105 11.08 -10.54 -23.07
N GLY A 106 10.56 -11.73 -23.42
CA GLY A 106 11.32 -12.87 -23.93
C GLY A 106 10.95 -13.22 -25.38
N MET A 107 11.90 -13.81 -26.12
CA MET A 107 11.69 -14.24 -27.50
C MET A 107 10.61 -15.33 -27.59
N LEU A 108 9.59 -15.11 -28.43
CA LEU A 108 8.46 -16.02 -28.63
C LEU A 108 7.71 -16.36 -27.31
N THR A 109 7.70 -15.43 -26.35
CA THR A 109 6.98 -15.58 -25.08
C THR A 109 5.79 -14.65 -24.98
N GLY A 110 4.86 -14.99 -24.09
CA GLY A 110 3.75 -14.14 -23.68
C GLY A 110 4.04 -13.42 -22.37
N THR A 111 2.98 -12.94 -21.72
CA THR A 111 3.02 -12.50 -20.33
C THR A 111 1.99 -13.25 -19.51
N GLU A 112 2.40 -13.71 -18.33
CA GLU A 112 1.55 -14.46 -17.41
C GLU A 112 1.89 -14.09 -15.98
N GLY A 113 0.87 -13.81 -15.19
CA GLY A 113 1.04 -13.42 -13.80
C GLY A 113 -0.19 -13.66 -12.95
N TYR A 114 0.00 -13.49 -11.65
CA TYR A 114 -1.06 -13.57 -10.67
C TYR A 114 -0.81 -12.62 -9.51
N THR A 115 -1.89 -12.27 -8.81
CA THR A 115 -1.85 -11.44 -7.61
C THR A 115 -2.93 -11.86 -6.63
N ASN A 116 -2.55 -11.98 -5.37
CA ASN A 116 -3.43 -12.33 -4.26
C ASN A 116 -3.63 -11.11 -3.35
N TYR A 117 -4.86 -10.92 -2.92
CA TYR A 117 -5.28 -9.87 -2.01
C TYR A 117 -6.04 -10.47 -0.84
N ARG A 118 -5.59 -10.20 0.37
CA ARG A 118 -6.34 -10.46 1.59
C ARG A 118 -7.37 -9.36 1.83
N ILE A 119 -8.57 -9.74 2.24
CA ILE A 119 -9.60 -8.81 2.68
C ILE A 119 -9.27 -8.37 4.11
N LEU A 120 -8.94 -7.09 4.30
CA LEU A 120 -8.48 -6.58 5.59
C LEU A 120 -9.50 -6.82 6.69
N GLY A 121 -9.02 -7.23 7.87
CA GLY A 121 -9.87 -7.61 9.00
C GLY A 121 -10.37 -9.06 8.97
N THR A 122 -10.04 -9.84 7.93
CA THR A 122 -10.40 -11.27 7.79
C THR A 122 -9.18 -12.10 7.38
N GLU A 123 -9.29 -13.43 7.34
CA GLU A 123 -8.30 -14.33 6.71
C GLU A 123 -8.64 -14.67 5.25
N LEU A 124 -9.67 -14.04 4.67
CA LEU A 124 -10.15 -14.36 3.33
C LEU A 124 -9.25 -13.75 2.26
N GLU A 125 -9.01 -14.50 1.18
CA GLU A 125 -8.21 -14.07 0.03
C GLU A 125 -9.04 -14.00 -1.25
N VAL A 126 -8.71 -13.01 -2.08
CA VAL A 126 -9.11 -12.85 -3.47
C VAL A 126 -7.87 -13.11 -4.34
N ARG A 127 -7.99 -13.94 -5.36
CA ARG A 127 -6.86 -14.31 -6.24
C ARG A 127 -7.18 -13.93 -7.67
N THR A 128 -6.21 -13.34 -8.34
CA THR A 128 -6.32 -12.87 -9.73
C THR A 128 -5.20 -13.47 -10.55
N HIS A 129 -5.46 -13.77 -11.82
CA HIS A 129 -4.48 -14.27 -12.76
C HIS A 129 -4.83 -13.88 -14.18
N TRP A 130 -3.78 -13.70 -14.97
CA TRP A 130 -3.85 -13.43 -16.39
C TRP A 130 -2.76 -14.22 -17.12
N ASN A 131 -3.10 -14.66 -18.32
CA ASN A 131 -2.17 -15.25 -19.27
C ASN A 131 -2.52 -14.76 -20.68
N ASN A 132 -1.56 -14.11 -21.32
CA ASN A 132 -1.60 -13.71 -22.73
C ASN A 132 -0.41 -14.36 -23.43
N PRO A 133 -0.56 -15.59 -23.94
CA PRO A 133 0.53 -16.38 -24.47
C PRO A 133 1.00 -15.83 -25.82
N TYR A 134 2.21 -16.22 -26.24
CA TYR A 134 2.72 -15.85 -27.57
C TYR A 134 1.83 -16.39 -28.70
N SER A 135 1.27 -17.58 -28.52
CA SER A 135 0.31 -18.23 -29.41
C SER A 135 -0.76 -18.93 -28.59
N GLY A 136 -2.01 -18.90 -29.06
CA GLY A 136 -3.17 -19.41 -28.34
C GLY A 136 -4.14 -18.30 -27.93
N SER A 137 -5.06 -18.64 -27.03
CA SER A 137 -6.07 -17.71 -26.51
C SER A 137 -5.64 -17.18 -25.15
N ASN A 138 -6.06 -15.95 -24.85
CA ASN A 138 -5.88 -15.35 -23.54
C ASN A 138 -6.73 -16.09 -22.50
N ALA A 139 -6.22 -16.23 -21.28
CA ALA A 139 -6.92 -16.85 -20.17
C ALA A 139 -6.83 -15.96 -18.93
N TYR A 140 -7.94 -15.87 -18.20
CA TYR A 140 -8.06 -15.05 -17.00
C TYR A 140 -8.89 -15.79 -15.96
N TRP A 141 -8.52 -15.66 -14.69
CA TRP A 141 -9.39 -16.08 -13.60
C TRP A 141 -9.31 -15.11 -12.42
N CYS A 142 -10.40 -15.07 -11.68
CA CYS A 142 -10.53 -14.28 -10.48
C CYS A 142 -11.37 -15.06 -9.48
N GLU A 143 -10.73 -15.56 -8.44
CA GLU A 143 -11.37 -16.33 -7.39
C GLU A 143 -11.66 -15.41 -6.21
N ALA A 144 -12.93 -15.38 -5.80
CA ALA A 144 -13.38 -14.64 -4.65
C ALA A 144 -13.81 -15.62 -3.54
N PRO A 145 -13.59 -15.26 -2.26
CA PRO A 145 -13.98 -16.10 -1.14
C PRO A 145 -15.50 -16.10 -0.96
N SER A 146 -16.03 -17.01 -0.14
CA SER A 146 -17.46 -17.09 0.14
C SER A 146 -18.04 -15.74 0.60
N GLY A 147 -19.21 -15.39 0.09
CA GLY A 147 -19.86 -14.10 0.32
C GLY A 147 -19.41 -12.99 -0.64
N TYR A 148 -18.35 -13.20 -1.41
CA TYR A 148 -17.87 -12.29 -2.45
C TYR A 148 -18.06 -12.90 -3.84
N LYS A 149 -18.00 -12.05 -4.86
CA LYS A 149 -18.01 -12.46 -6.28
C LYS A 149 -16.96 -11.68 -7.03
N CYS A 150 -16.28 -12.34 -7.96
CA CYS A 150 -15.41 -11.65 -8.90
C CYS A 150 -15.88 -11.89 -10.34
N ALA A 151 -16.09 -10.80 -11.07
CA ALA A 151 -16.46 -10.82 -12.49
C ALA A 151 -15.28 -10.36 -13.35
N ILE A 152 -15.13 -10.95 -14.52
CA ILE A 152 -14.06 -10.62 -15.48
C ILE A 152 -14.71 -10.09 -16.76
N ASN A 153 -14.18 -8.99 -17.28
CA ASN A 153 -14.63 -8.41 -18.54
C ASN A 153 -13.44 -7.97 -19.41
N GLY A 154 -13.58 -8.11 -20.73
CA GLY A 154 -12.53 -7.77 -21.70
C GLY A 154 -11.43 -8.82 -21.81
N GLY A 155 -10.22 -8.38 -22.15
CA GLY A 155 -9.03 -9.24 -22.23
C GLY A 155 -8.76 -9.87 -23.61
N ALA A 156 -9.36 -9.39 -24.70
CA ALA A 156 -9.08 -9.89 -26.05
C ALA A 156 -7.87 -9.20 -26.70
N GLY A 157 -7.31 -9.86 -27.73
CA GLY A 157 -6.23 -9.32 -28.56
C GLY A 157 -4.82 -9.52 -28.00
N ASN A 158 -3.82 -9.07 -28.75
CA ASN A 158 -2.40 -9.25 -28.40
C ASN A 158 -1.95 -8.31 -27.28
N ASN A 159 -2.52 -7.11 -27.24
CA ASN A 159 -2.30 -6.11 -26.19
C ASN A 159 -3.64 -5.88 -25.50
N ALA A 160 -3.88 -6.67 -24.47
CA ALA A 160 -5.20 -6.84 -23.88
C ALA A 160 -5.38 -5.93 -22.67
N ASN A 161 -6.60 -5.44 -22.46
CA ASN A 161 -7.02 -4.85 -21.19
C ASN A 161 -8.13 -5.70 -20.60
N VAL A 162 -7.95 -6.15 -19.36
CA VAL A 162 -8.93 -6.94 -18.62
C VAL A 162 -9.35 -6.18 -17.37
N THR A 163 -10.66 -6.16 -17.11
CA THR A 163 -11.21 -5.63 -15.86
C THR A 163 -11.69 -6.78 -15.00
N MET A 164 -11.21 -6.83 -13.75
CA MET A 164 -11.65 -7.78 -12.73
C MET A 164 -12.38 -7.02 -11.63
N THR A 165 -13.65 -7.33 -11.39
CA THR A 165 -14.51 -6.58 -10.47
C THR A 165 -14.92 -7.44 -9.29
N LEU A 166 -14.46 -7.08 -8.10
CA LEU A 166 -14.85 -7.70 -6.84
C LEU A 166 -16.11 -7.01 -6.28
N THR A 167 -17.13 -7.79 -5.95
CA THR A 167 -18.40 -7.33 -5.37
C THR A 167 -18.86 -8.23 -4.22
N GLY A 168 -19.90 -7.80 -3.50
CA GLY A 168 -20.46 -8.54 -2.37
C GLY A 168 -19.73 -8.24 -1.07
N GLY A 169 -19.63 -9.24 -0.21
CA GLY A 169 -19.15 -9.09 1.16
C GLY A 169 -20.21 -8.48 2.10
N PRO A 170 -19.98 -8.55 3.41
CA PRO A 170 -20.81 -7.81 4.36
C PRO A 170 -20.53 -6.31 4.25
N ALA A 171 -21.56 -5.46 4.41
CA ALA A 171 -21.38 -4.00 4.38
C ALA A 171 -20.43 -3.47 5.47
N ALA A 172 -20.33 -4.21 6.59
CA ALA A 172 -19.34 -3.99 7.62
C ALA A 172 -18.79 -5.33 8.08
N LEU A 173 -17.47 -5.44 8.12
CA LEU A 173 -16.83 -6.52 8.84
C LEU A 173 -17.04 -6.28 10.33
N LYS A 174 -17.32 -7.34 11.09
CA LYS A 174 -17.18 -7.26 12.55
C LYS A 174 -15.73 -6.91 12.82
N ALA A 175 -15.48 -5.76 13.43
CA ALA A 175 -14.14 -5.38 13.84
C ALA A 175 -13.54 -6.55 14.64
N ARG A 176 -12.37 -7.05 14.23
CA ARG A 176 -11.52 -7.75 15.20
C ARG A 176 -11.29 -6.72 16.29
N THR A 177 -11.82 -6.97 17.48
CA THR A 177 -11.41 -6.23 18.66
C THR A 177 -9.93 -6.50 18.86
N SER A 178 -9.08 -5.63 18.30
CA SER A 178 -7.70 -5.50 18.76
C SER A 178 -7.78 -4.84 20.13
N ALA A 179 -8.11 -5.65 21.13
CA ALA A 179 -8.30 -5.24 22.52
C ALA A 179 -7.36 -5.99 23.47
N ALA A 180 -6.40 -6.73 22.94
CA ALA A 180 -5.30 -7.27 23.72
C ALA A 180 -4.04 -6.51 23.31
N THR A 181 -3.36 -5.90 24.29
CA THR A 181 -1.97 -5.47 24.09
C THR A 181 -1.21 -6.69 23.55
N PRO A 182 -0.57 -6.60 22.38
CA PRO A 182 0.09 -7.76 21.82
C PRO A 182 1.16 -8.25 22.79
N LEU A 183 1.23 -9.58 22.96
CA LEU A 183 2.27 -10.17 23.81
C LEU A 183 3.66 -9.90 23.23
N ARG A 184 3.75 -9.77 21.90
CA ARG A 184 4.95 -9.39 21.16
C ARG A 184 4.59 -8.42 20.03
N SER A 185 5.40 -7.38 19.86
CA SER A 185 5.36 -6.52 18.66
C SER A 185 6.76 -6.15 18.22
N THR A 186 6.92 -5.94 16.91
CA THR A 186 8.18 -5.52 16.30
C THR A 186 7.92 -4.38 15.35
N ARG A 187 8.41 -3.20 15.71
CA ARG A 187 8.47 -2.02 14.85
C ARG A 187 9.82 -1.98 14.16
N VAL A 188 9.83 -2.05 12.85
CA VAL A 188 11.03 -1.96 12.03
C VAL A 188 11.10 -0.58 11.41
N ALA A 189 12.29 0.03 11.41
CA ALA A 189 12.59 1.20 10.61
C ALA A 189 13.79 0.90 9.71
N LEU A 190 13.67 1.22 8.42
CA LEU A 190 14.71 1.05 7.42
C LEU A 190 15.07 2.42 6.84
N THR A 191 16.24 2.94 7.20
CA THR A 191 16.80 4.17 6.64
C THR A 191 17.66 3.84 5.43
N ASN A 192 17.41 4.55 4.33
CA ASN A 192 18.05 4.33 3.04
C ASN A 192 19.08 5.43 2.73
N ASP A 193 20.31 5.23 3.16
CA ASP A 193 21.45 6.12 2.84
C ASP A 193 22.35 5.53 1.75
N SER A 194 21.81 4.66 0.91
CA SER A 194 22.54 4.03 -0.20
C SER A 194 22.77 4.98 -1.39
N GLY A 195 22.06 6.10 -1.43
CA GLY A 195 21.96 6.97 -2.61
C GLY A 195 21.12 6.38 -3.75
N ARG A 196 20.48 5.23 -3.54
CA ARG A 196 19.63 4.51 -4.50
C ARG A 196 18.21 4.38 -3.98
N SER A 197 17.21 4.34 -4.84
CA SER A 197 15.83 4.08 -4.42
C SER A 197 15.65 2.59 -4.08
N LEU A 198 14.82 2.28 -3.09
CA LEU A 198 14.42 0.91 -2.73
C LEU A 198 12.94 0.71 -3.05
N ALA A 199 12.63 -0.09 -4.07
CA ALA A 199 11.26 -0.44 -4.46
C ALA A 199 10.89 -1.81 -3.89
N ARG A 200 9.82 -1.89 -3.11
CA ARG A 200 9.41 -3.11 -2.40
C ARG A 200 8.92 -4.15 -3.40
N THR A 201 9.50 -5.34 -3.36
CA THR A 201 9.09 -6.50 -4.16
C THR A 201 8.29 -7.53 -3.38
N GLY A 202 8.38 -7.50 -2.05
CA GLY A 202 7.66 -8.45 -1.20
C GLY A 202 7.59 -8.02 0.25
N ALA A 203 6.51 -8.43 0.92
CA ALA A 203 6.35 -8.33 2.36
C ALA A 203 5.48 -9.50 2.82
N SER A 204 5.93 -10.26 3.82
CA SER A 204 5.21 -11.41 4.34
C SER A 204 5.42 -11.56 5.84
N LEU A 205 4.44 -12.18 6.50
CA LEU A 205 4.54 -12.63 7.88
C LEU A 205 4.40 -14.15 7.86
N SER A 206 5.35 -14.86 8.47
CA SER A 206 5.20 -16.28 8.76
C SER A 206 4.32 -16.48 10.00
N HIS A 207 4.35 -15.51 10.92
CA HIS A 207 3.53 -15.46 12.13
C HIS A 207 3.14 -14.01 12.46
N GLY A 208 1.96 -13.82 13.04
CA GLY A 208 1.45 -12.52 13.46
C GLY A 208 0.66 -11.78 12.38
N ILE A 209 0.33 -10.53 12.67
CA ILE A 209 -0.38 -9.60 11.80
C ILE A 209 0.38 -8.28 11.71
N TRP A 210 0.10 -7.48 10.68
CA TRP A 210 0.57 -6.11 10.59
C TRP A 210 -0.25 -5.22 11.53
N SER A 211 0.39 -4.45 12.40
CA SER A 211 -0.31 -3.51 13.30
C SER A 211 -0.85 -2.33 12.49
N ASP A 212 -2.14 -2.02 12.59
CA ASP A 212 -2.76 -0.82 11.98
C ASP A 212 -2.37 -0.55 10.52
N ASN A 213 -2.23 -1.61 9.71
CA ASN A 213 -1.76 -1.53 8.32
C ASN A 213 -0.36 -0.91 8.15
N SER A 214 0.47 -0.93 9.19
CA SER A 214 1.86 -0.46 9.20
C SER A 214 2.75 -1.48 8.49
N LEU A 215 2.66 -1.50 7.16
CA LEU A 215 3.45 -2.36 6.29
C LEU A 215 4.74 -1.68 5.82
N PRO A 216 5.75 -2.45 5.39
CA PRO A 216 6.96 -1.88 4.81
C PRO A 216 6.57 -1.00 3.62
N PRO A 217 7.03 0.25 3.48
CA PRO A 217 6.59 1.11 2.37
C PRO A 217 6.94 0.54 1.00
N SER A 218 6.14 0.83 -0.02
CA SER A 218 6.38 0.39 -1.42
C SER A 218 7.62 1.02 -2.04
N LEU A 219 8.01 2.21 -1.59
CA LEU A 219 9.19 2.92 -2.04
C LEU A 219 9.85 3.61 -0.84
N ILE A 220 11.16 3.47 -0.73
CA ILE A 220 11.99 4.27 0.17
C ILE A 220 13.02 5.00 -0.70
N ILE A 221 12.81 6.30 -0.90
CA ILE A 221 13.73 7.16 -1.67
C ILE A 221 15.08 7.31 -0.96
N PRO A 222 16.15 7.75 -1.66
CA PRO A 222 17.41 8.09 -1.01
C PRO A 222 17.21 9.06 0.16
N SER A 223 17.92 8.83 1.26
CA SER A 223 17.79 9.51 2.56
C SER A 223 16.42 9.38 3.25
N GLY A 224 15.52 8.54 2.72
CA GLY A 224 14.21 8.26 3.31
C GLY A 224 14.27 7.16 4.37
N THR A 225 13.28 7.14 5.26
CA THR A 225 13.08 6.06 6.23
C THR A 225 11.70 5.43 6.03
N GLY A 226 11.68 4.12 5.79
CA GLY A 226 10.45 3.33 5.82
C GLY A 226 10.21 2.74 7.20
N ILE A 227 8.96 2.70 7.66
CA ILE A 227 8.60 2.20 8.99
C ILE A 227 7.41 1.26 8.87
N TRP A 228 7.49 0.13 9.56
CA TRP A 228 6.42 -0.86 9.63
C TRP A 228 6.37 -1.54 10.98
N THR A 229 5.23 -2.15 11.30
CA THR A 229 5.00 -2.81 12.59
C THR A 229 4.21 -4.09 12.41
N SER A 230 4.64 -5.15 13.08
CA SER A 230 3.91 -6.41 13.16
C SER A 230 3.74 -6.83 14.62
N GLU A 231 2.70 -7.62 14.90
CA GLU A 231 2.32 -8.04 16.24
C GLU A 231 1.81 -9.48 16.28
N SER A 232 1.98 -10.13 17.44
CA SER A 232 1.45 -11.46 17.69
C SER A 232 -0.08 -11.45 17.74
N ASP A 233 -0.73 -12.39 17.06
CA ASP A 233 -2.19 -12.49 16.98
C ASP A 233 -2.77 -13.82 17.53
N GLY A 234 -1.95 -14.62 18.21
CA GLY A 234 -2.31 -15.94 18.73
C GLY A 234 -1.84 -16.22 20.16
N PHE A 235 -2.30 -17.36 20.71
CA PHE A 235 -1.89 -17.83 22.04
C PHE A 235 -0.47 -18.42 21.98
N MET A 236 0.44 -17.87 22.78
CA MET A 236 1.85 -18.29 22.83
C MET A 236 2.59 -18.18 21.49
N THR A 237 2.21 -17.23 20.63
CA THR A 237 2.90 -16.95 19.35
C THR A 237 3.71 -15.65 19.41
N GLY A 238 4.70 -15.56 18.52
CA GLY A 238 5.49 -14.34 18.28
C GLY A 238 5.05 -13.62 17.01
N THR A 239 5.87 -12.68 16.54
CA THR A 239 5.75 -12.10 15.19
C THR A 239 7.01 -12.39 14.39
N GLU A 240 6.84 -12.85 13.15
CA GLU A 240 7.93 -13.18 12.25
C GLU A 240 7.59 -12.75 10.83
N GLY A 241 8.53 -12.07 10.18
CA GLY A 241 8.32 -11.61 8.83
C GLY A 241 9.57 -11.24 8.06
N ARG A 242 9.33 -10.92 6.78
CA ARG A 242 10.35 -10.49 5.83
C ARG A 242 9.80 -9.39 4.93
N ALA A 243 10.63 -8.40 4.64
CA ALA A 243 10.44 -7.39 3.61
C ALA A 243 11.59 -7.47 2.59
N THR A 244 11.29 -7.41 1.31
CA THR A 244 12.28 -7.41 0.21
C THR A 244 12.08 -6.20 -0.68
N TYR A 245 13.21 -5.64 -1.13
CA TYR A 245 13.27 -4.46 -1.98
C TYR A 245 14.26 -4.71 -3.12
N THR A 246 13.92 -4.26 -4.33
CA THR A 246 14.89 -4.06 -5.41
C THR A 246 15.54 -2.69 -5.24
N MET A 247 16.86 -2.64 -5.37
CA MET A 247 17.62 -1.39 -5.34
C MET A 247 17.81 -0.85 -6.77
N SER A 248 17.57 0.45 -6.98
CA SER A 248 17.84 1.08 -8.29
C SER A 248 19.32 0.95 -8.65
N GLY A 249 19.62 0.45 -9.85
CA GLY A 249 20.98 0.08 -10.25
C GLY A 249 21.32 -1.41 -10.05
N GLY A 250 20.38 -2.19 -9.52
CA GLY A 250 20.47 -3.65 -9.43
C GLY A 250 20.68 -4.17 -8.00
N GLY A 251 20.25 -5.42 -7.79
CA GLY A 251 20.38 -6.12 -6.52
C GLY A 251 19.16 -6.03 -5.60
N THR A 252 19.18 -6.84 -4.55
CA THR A 252 18.07 -7.00 -3.60
C THR A 252 18.52 -6.64 -2.18
N VAL A 253 17.69 -5.86 -1.49
CA VAL A 253 17.76 -5.65 -0.04
C VAL A 253 16.68 -6.50 0.62
N SER A 254 17.04 -7.32 1.61
CA SER A 254 16.09 -8.13 2.37
C SER A 254 16.25 -7.91 3.85
N ILE A 255 15.15 -7.56 4.52
CA ILE A 255 15.04 -7.40 5.96
C ILE A 255 14.17 -8.53 6.50
N SER A 256 14.63 -9.28 7.48
CA SER A 256 13.79 -10.23 8.21
C SER A 256 13.90 -10.04 9.72
N TRP A 257 12.80 -10.29 10.42
CA TRP A 257 12.70 -10.21 11.86
C TRP A 257 11.94 -11.42 12.39
N ASN A 258 12.32 -11.87 13.57
CA ASN A 258 11.59 -12.84 14.36
C ASN A 258 11.67 -12.43 15.83
N ASN A 259 10.50 -12.17 16.42
CA ASN A 259 10.31 -11.86 17.82
C ASN A 259 9.41 -12.95 18.42
N PRO A 260 10.01 -14.08 18.84
CA PRO A 260 9.27 -15.27 19.22
C PRO A 260 8.57 -15.08 20.57
N PHE A 261 7.60 -15.96 20.86
CA PHE A 261 6.99 -15.99 22.18
C PHE A 261 8.01 -16.31 23.28
N ALA A 262 8.91 -17.25 23.04
CA ALA A 262 10.02 -17.59 23.94
C ALA A 262 11.33 -17.68 23.16
N GLY A 263 12.44 -17.25 23.78
CA GLY A 263 13.74 -17.14 23.14
C GLY A 263 14.18 -15.69 22.89
N GLY A 264 15.29 -15.54 22.18
CA GLY A 264 15.82 -14.24 21.78
C GLY A 264 15.27 -13.79 20.44
N ASN A 265 15.18 -12.47 20.26
CA ASN A 265 14.81 -11.89 18.98
C ASN A 265 15.94 -12.11 17.97
N SER A 266 15.59 -12.28 16.70
CA SER A 266 16.57 -12.40 15.61
C SER A 266 16.21 -11.51 14.44
N TYR A 267 17.25 -10.98 13.80
CA TYR A 267 17.13 -9.97 12.78
C TYR A 267 18.22 -10.17 11.73
N ASN A 268 17.86 -10.12 10.46
CA ASN A 268 18.81 -10.20 9.36
C ASN A 268 18.58 -9.08 8.35
N CYS A 269 19.67 -8.58 7.80
CA CYS A 269 19.67 -7.61 6.71
C CYS A 269 20.68 -8.04 5.65
N SER A 270 20.18 -8.41 4.48
CA SER A 270 20.99 -8.75 3.31
C SER A 270 20.95 -7.60 2.32
N VAL A 271 22.12 -7.19 1.82
CA VAL A 271 22.26 -6.12 0.83
C VAL A 271 23.18 -6.55 -0.32
N PRO A 272 23.10 -5.91 -1.50
CA PRO A 272 23.99 -6.21 -2.62
C PRO A 272 25.45 -5.87 -2.31
N ALA A 273 26.37 -6.40 -3.13
CA ALA A 273 27.79 -6.04 -3.06
C ALA A 273 28.01 -4.53 -3.23
N GLY A 274 28.97 -3.97 -2.50
CA GLY A 274 29.24 -2.51 -2.46
C GLY A 274 28.36 -1.73 -1.49
N PHE A 275 27.46 -2.41 -0.76
CA PHE A 275 26.65 -1.82 0.29
C PHE A 275 26.83 -2.56 1.61
N VAL A 276 26.50 -1.88 2.70
CA VAL A 276 26.50 -2.42 4.06
C VAL A 276 25.17 -2.11 4.70
N CYS A 277 24.73 -3.01 5.58
CA CYS A 277 23.56 -2.81 6.41
C CYS A 277 23.93 -2.82 7.88
N ASP A 278 23.78 -1.66 8.51
CA ASP A 278 23.93 -1.53 9.95
C ASP A 278 22.58 -1.83 10.63
N ARG A 279 22.62 -2.47 11.80
CA ARG A 279 21.43 -2.79 12.60
C ARG A 279 21.66 -2.40 14.06
N TRP A 280 20.66 -1.78 14.68
CA TRP A 280 20.65 -1.54 16.13
C TRP A 280 19.26 -1.64 16.74
N GLY A 281 19.20 -1.74 18.06
CA GLY A 281 17.98 -2.04 18.80
C GLY A 281 17.52 -3.48 18.60
N GLY A 282 16.24 -3.74 18.84
CA GLY A 282 15.63 -5.06 18.67
C GLY A 282 15.48 -5.88 19.94
N ASP A 283 15.76 -5.33 21.13
CA ASP A 283 15.60 -6.05 22.40
C ASP A 283 14.17 -5.91 22.97
N GLY A 284 13.80 -6.84 23.84
CA GLY A 284 12.52 -6.82 24.55
C GLY A 284 11.33 -7.39 23.75
N LYS A 285 10.14 -7.33 24.37
CA LYS A 285 8.92 -7.99 23.88
C LYS A 285 8.18 -7.16 22.82
N ASN A 286 8.11 -5.84 23.05
CA ASN A 286 7.52 -4.86 22.15
C ASN A 286 8.67 -3.97 21.68
N THR A 287 9.30 -4.39 20.60
CA THR A 287 10.64 -3.96 20.25
C THR A 287 10.64 -3.03 19.05
N ARG A 288 11.66 -2.19 18.99
CA ARG A 288 12.02 -1.43 17.80
C ARG A 288 13.40 -1.87 17.34
N VAL A 289 13.49 -2.25 16.07
CA VAL A 289 14.76 -2.50 15.39
C VAL A 289 14.91 -1.48 14.26
N ASP A 290 16.10 -0.91 14.17
CA ASP A 290 16.45 0.04 13.13
C ASP A 290 17.54 -0.58 12.25
N PHE A 291 17.35 -0.43 10.94
CA PHE A 291 18.29 -0.82 9.90
C PHE A 291 18.71 0.42 9.11
N ARG A 292 19.97 0.47 8.70
CA ARG A 292 20.48 1.49 7.79
C ARG A 292 21.25 0.84 6.67
N VAL A 293 20.80 1.04 5.45
CA VAL A 293 21.53 0.63 4.25
C VAL A 293 22.33 1.82 3.74
N ARG A 294 23.62 1.63 3.55
CA ARG A 294 24.54 2.66 3.03
C ARG A 294 25.57 2.03 2.09
N GLN A 295 26.27 2.87 1.34
CA GLN A 295 27.45 2.42 0.59
C GLN A 295 28.53 1.92 1.57
N ALA A 296 29.27 0.89 1.14
CA ALA A 296 30.34 0.28 1.92
C ALA A 296 31.49 1.26 2.19
#